data_AF-A0A946I0Y3-F1
#
_entry.id   AF-A0A946I0Y3-F1
#
_cell.length_a   1.000
_cell.length_b   1.000
_cell.length_c   1.000
_cell.angle_alpha   90.00
_cell.angle_beta   90.00
_cell.angle_gamma   90.00
#
_symmetry.space_group_name_H-M   'P 1'
#
loop_
_entity.id
_entity.type
_entity.pdbx_description
1 polymer ?
#
loop_
_entity_poly.entity_id
_entity_poly.type
_entity_poly.pdbx_seq_one_letter_code
_entity_poly.pdbx_strand_id
1 'polypeptide(L)'
;MAELEARLLTRDAALTPVALADELLDLCEQILCHWLSHKQVVPTEAKVEGFRLLALHRQGCKGEPSFNACRESCRELAYYYNLLHLEPEHPQITSRMAMARAVAMHLCLFVGGKFEVPELGDDCCSSQALRAGAA
;
A
#
# COMPACT_ATOMS: atom_id res chain seq x y z
N MET A 1 -1.37 2.37 13.54
CA MET A 1 -1.55 3.33 12.42
C MET A 1 -0.82 4.64 12.67
N ALA A 2 -1.16 5.42 13.71
CA ALA A 2 -0.51 6.71 13.98
C ALA A 2 1.04 6.66 14.01
N GLU A 3 1.62 5.60 14.57
CA GLU A 3 3.08 5.40 14.55
C GLU A 3 3.64 5.21 13.13
N LEU A 4 2.99 4.41 12.29
CA LEU A 4 3.40 4.17 10.90
C LEU A 4 3.27 5.45 10.07
N GLU A 5 2.20 6.21 10.29
CA GLU A 5 2.01 7.53 9.68
C GLU A 5 3.12 8.50 10.09
N ALA A 6 3.46 8.58 11.38
CA ALA A 6 4.54 9.42 11.88
C ALA A 6 5.90 9.03 11.26
N ARG A 7 6.16 7.72 11.10
CA ARG A 7 7.36 7.23 10.41
C ARG A 7 7.39 7.64 8.94
N LEU A 8 6.26 7.55 8.23
CA LEU A 8 6.16 7.98 6.83
C LEU A 8 6.30 9.50 6.65
N LEU A 9 5.87 10.29 7.62
CA LEU A 9 6.06 11.75 7.64
C LEU A 9 7.50 12.16 7.95
N THR A 10 8.24 11.31 8.65
CA THR A 10 9.63 11.58 9.00
C THR A 10 10.48 11.58 7.74
N ARG A 11 11.02 12.75 7.39
CA ARG A 11 11.97 12.88 6.29
C ARG A 11 13.38 12.72 6.81
N ASP A 12 13.94 11.53 6.62
CA ASP A 12 15.38 11.36 6.70
C ASP A 12 16.01 11.74 5.34
N ALA A 13 16.69 12.89 5.32
CA ALA A 13 17.39 13.40 4.15
C ALA A 13 18.67 12.60 3.82
N ALA A 14 19.13 11.74 4.73
CA ALA A 14 20.34 10.94 4.55
C ALA A 14 20.09 9.56 3.93
N LEU A 15 18.82 9.12 3.81
CA LEU A 15 18.52 7.81 3.22
C LEU A 15 18.88 7.77 1.74
N THR A 16 19.61 6.71 1.36
CA THR A 16 19.84 6.37 -0.04
C THR A 16 18.51 5.94 -0.70
N PRO A 17 18.38 6.01 -2.04
CA PRO A 17 17.18 5.57 -2.74
C PRO A 17 16.77 4.13 -2.40
N VAL A 18 17.75 3.23 -2.33
CA VAL A 18 17.55 1.80 -1.99
C VAL A 18 17.07 1.64 -0.56
N ALA A 19 17.74 2.27 0.42
CA ALA A 19 17.35 2.17 1.82
C ALA A 19 15.94 2.72 2.07
N LEU A 20 15.59 3.82 1.39
CA LEU A 20 14.23 4.34 1.41
C LEU A 20 13.22 3.34 0.84
N ALA A 21 13.54 2.71 -0.29
CA ALA A 21 12.64 1.74 -0.92
C ALA A 21 12.34 0.55 0.00
N ASP A 22 13.37 0.01 0.65
CA ASP A 22 13.24 -1.09 1.61
C ASP A 22 12.39 -0.68 2.82
N GLU A 23 12.64 0.50 3.39
CA GLU A 23 11.84 1.01 4.51
C GLU A 23 10.38 1.23 4.13
N LEU A 24 10.11 1.84 2.98
CA LEU A 24 8.73 2.07 2.52
C LEU A 24 8.00 0.76 2.25
N LEU A 25 8.67 -0.24 1.67
CA LEU A 25 8.07 -1.55 1.43
C LEU A 25 7.70 -2.22 2.76
N ASP A 26 8.62 -2.23 3.73
CA ASP A 26 8.38 -2.78 5.07
C ASP A 26 7.22 -2.09 5.78
N LEU A 27 7.21 -0.75 5.80
CA LEU A 27 6.11 0.04 6.38
C LEU A 27 4.76 -0.29 5.73
N CYS A 28 4.71 -0.43 4.41
CA CYS A 28 3.48 -0.76 3.70
C CYS A 28 3.00 -2.19 3.95
N GLU A 29 3.92 -3.14 4.11
CA GLU A 29 3.57 -4.49 4.56
C GLU A 29 3.00 -4.47 5.99
N GLN A 30 3.59 -3.69 6.90
CA GLN A 30 3.06 -3.51 8.26
C GLN A 30 1.65 -2.91 8.26
N ILE A 31 1.39 -1.90 7.42
CA ILE A 31 0.06 -1.32 7.24
C ILE A 31 -0.97 -2.41 6.86
N LEU A 32 -0.66 -3.27 5.89
CA LEU A 32 -1.56 -4.36 5.49
C LEU A 32 -1.67 -5.46 6.55
N CYS A 33 -0.60 -5.73 7.31
CA CYS A 33 -0.65 -6.65 8.45
C CYS A 33 -1.59 -6.14 9.54
N HIS A 34 -1.62 -4.82 9.81
CA HIS A 34 -2.57 -4.23 10.74
C HIS A 34 -4.02 -4.42 10.28
N TRP A 35 -4.29 -4.22 8.98
CA TRP A 35 -5.61 -4.48 8.40
C TRP A 35 -6.04 -5.94 8.60
N LEU A 36 -5.18 -6.89 8.26
CA LEU A 36 -5.48 -8.32 8.40
C LEU A 36 -5.66 -8.73 9.86
N SER A 37 -4.82 -8.22 10.76
CA SER A 37 -4.91 -8.48 12.20
C SER A 37 -6.21 -7.95 12.79
N HIS A 38 -6.68 -6.77 12.36
CA HIS A 38 -7.97 -6.23 12.75
C HIS A 38 -9.13 -7.14 12.31
N LYS A 39 -9.02 -7.76 11.13
CA LYS A 39 -9.96 -8.78 10.64
C LYS A 39 -9.75 -10.17 11.25
N GLN A 40 -8.87 -10.30 12.25
CA GLN A 40 -8.50 -11.57 12.89
C GLN A 40 -7.96 -12.62 11.90
N VAL A 41 -7.32 -12.16 10.83
CA VAL A 41 -6.69 -12.99 9.81
C VAL A 41 -5.19 -12.93 9.99
N VAL A 42 -4.53 -14.10 10.05
CA VAL A 42 -3.07 -14.19 10.11
C VAL A 42 -2.47 -13.68 8.80
N PRO A 43 -1.59 -12.65 8.82
CA PRO A 43 -0.94 -12.14 7.62
C PRO A 43 -0.13 -13.23 6.91
N THR A 44 -0.21 -13.27 5.58
CA THR A 44 0.53 -14.24 4.78
C THR A 44 2.00 -13.88 4.65
N GLU A 45 2.87 -14.89 4.63
CA GLU A 45 4.28 -14.79 4.24
C GLU A 45 4.50 -15.08 2.75
N ALA A 46 3.42 -15.41 2.01
CA ALA A 46 3.51 -15.67 0.59
C ALA A 46 3.87 -14.40 -0.19
N LYS A 47 4.39 -14.59 -1.40
CA LYS A 47 4.69 -13.51 -2.35
C LYS A 47 3.86 -13.67 -3.61
N VAL A 48 3.44 -12.54 -4.17
CA VAL A 48 2.82 -12.45 -5.49
C VAL A 48 3.66 -11.49 -6.32
N GLU A 49 4.06 -11.90 -7.52
CA GLU A 49 4.95 -11.10 -8.38
C GLU A 49 6.26 -10.69 -7.68
N GLY A 50 6.72 -11.49 -6.70
CA GLY A 50 7.94 -11.20 -5.91
C GLY A 50 7.72 -10.35 -4.65
N PHE A 51 6.52 -9.81 -4.43
CA PHE A 51 6.21 -8.92 -3.31
C PHE A 51 5.23 -9.56 -2.33
N ARG A 52 5.54 -9.49 -1.03
CA ARG A 52 4.61 -9.90 0.02
C ARG A 52 3.52 -8.86 0.22
N LEU A 53 3.81 -7.57 0.05
CA LEU A 53 2.83 -6.48 -0.07
C LEU A 53 1.63 -6.85 -0.98
N LEU A 54 1.88 -7.37 -2.17
CA LEU A 54 0.82 -7.73 -3.13
C LEU A 54 0.01 -8.96 -2.67
N ALA A 55 0.65 -9.90 -1.98
CA ALA A 55 -0.03 -11.05 -1.40
C ALA A 55 -0.94 -10.64 -0.22
N LEU A 56 -0.44 -9.78 0.66
CA LEU A 56 -1.18 -9.21 1.79
C LEU A 56 -2.40 -8.41 1.29
N HIS A 57 -2.25 -7.60 0.25
CA HIS A 57 -3.38 -6.87 -0.34
C HIS A 57 -4.46 -7.84 -0.87
N ARG A 58 -4.06 -8.87 -1.63
CA ARG A 58 -5.00 -9.89 -2.15
C ARG A 58 -5.72 -10.64 -1.03
N GLN A 59 -5.04 -10.88 0.09
CA GLN A 59 -5.65 -11.46 1.27
C GLN A 59 -6.64 -10.48 1.92
N GLY A 60 -6.27 -9.20 2.05
CA GLY A 60 -7.09 -8.15 2.65
C GLY A 60 -8.42 -7.89 1.95
N CYS A 61 -8.44 -8.09 0.62
CA CYS A 61 -9.64 -7.98 -0.21
C CYS A 61 -10.64 -9.13 -0.02
N LYS A 62 -10.25 -10.27 0.58
CA LYS A 62 -11.15 -11.41 0.74
C LYS A 62 -12.28 -11.03 1.70
N GLY A 63 -13.51 -11.14 1.19
CA GLY A 63 -14.71 -10.73 1.93
C GLY A 63 -14.82 -9.22 2.16
N GLU A 64 -13.95 -8.40 1.55
CA GLU A 64 -14.04 -6.93 1.58
C GLU A 64 -13.64 -6.34 0.22
N PRO A 65 -14.58 -6.30 -0.75
CA PRO A 65 -14.31 -5.81 -2.11
C PRO A 65 -13.86 -4.34 -2.17
N SER A 66 -14.32 -3.51 -1.23
CA SER A 66 -13.96 -2.10 -1.09
C SER A 66 -12.49 -1.88 -0.76
N PHE A 67 -11.84 -2.85 -0.13
CA PHE A 67 -10.40 -2.79 0.15
C PHE A 67 -9.56 -2.84 -1.12
N ASN A 68 -10.11 -3.33 -2.24
CA ASN A 68 -9.41 -3.34 -3.52
C ASN A 68 -9.24 -1.93 -4.12
N ALA A 69 -9.83 -0.88 -3.52
CA ALA A 69 -9.56 0.51 -3.87
C ALA A 69 -8.07 0.89 -3.71
N CYS A 70 -7.33 0.24 -2.80
CA CYS A 70 -5.90 0.50 -2.62
C CYS A 70 -4.99 -0.41 -3.47
N ARG A 71 -5.56 -1.20 -4.40
CA ARG A 71 -4.81 -2.10 -5.28
C ARG A 71 -3.72 -1.37 -6.04
N GLU A 72 -4.06 -0.22 -6.62
CA GLU A 72 -3.11 0.51 -7.46
C GLU A 72 -1.99 1.11 -6.63
N SER A 73 -2.26 1.63 -5.43
CA SER A 73 -1.21 2.09 -4.52
C SER A 73 -0.21 0.99 -4.16
N CYS A 74 -0.69 -0.24 -3.95
CA CYS A 74 0.20 -1.37 -3.69
C CYS A 74 1.08 -1.72 -4.91
N ARG A 75 0.53 -1.62 -6.13
CA ARG A 75 1.28 -1.88 -7.38
C ARG A 75 2.27 -0.76 -7.70
N GLU A 76 1.87 0.49 -7.51
CA GLU A 76 2.74 1.65 -7.66
C GLU A 76 3.92 1.61 -6.67
N LEU A 77 3.71 1.15 -5.44
CA LEU A 77 4.80 0.94 -4.50
C LEU A 77 5.80 -0.11 -4.97
N ALA A 78 5.32 -1.25 -5.46
CA ALA A 78 6.20 -2.27 -6.04
C ALA A 78 6.98 -1.72 -7.26
N TYR A 79 6.34 -0.88 -8.07
CA TYR A 79 6.98 -0.18 -9.19
C TYR A 79 8.08 0.78 -8.71
N TYR A 80 7.79 1.68 -7.76
CA TYR A 80 8.80 2.60 -7.24
C TYR A 80 9.92 1.87 -6.50
N TYR A 81 9.62 0.80 -5.76
CA TYR A 81 10.62 -0.07 -5.16
C TYR A 81 11.65 -0.52 -6.21
N ASN A 82 11.16 -1.05 -7.33
CA ASN A 82 12.01 -1.50 -8.44
C ASN A 82 12.82 -0.36 -9.04
N LEU A 83 12.22 0.81 -9.29
CA LEU A 83 12.94 1.96 -9.84
C LEU A 83 14.08 2.43 -8.95
N LEU A 84 13.84 2.49 -7.63
CA LEU A 84 14.82 2.94 -6.65
C LEU A 84 15.95 1.92 -6.45
N HIS A 85 15.66 0.63 -6.65
CA HIS A 85 16.66 -0.45 -6.62
C HIS A 85 17.48 -0.57 -7.90
N LEU A 86 16.84 -0.49 -9.06
CA LEU A 86 17.47 -0.75 -10.35
C LEU A 86 18.19 0.46 -10.93
N GLU A 87 17.70 1.68 -10.64
CA GLU A 87 18.25 2.92 -11.17
C GLU A 87 18.44 3.99 -10.08
N PRO A 88 19.22 3.73 -9.02
CA PRO A 88 19.40 4.67 -7.90
C PRO A 88 20.05 6.00 -8.31
N GLU A 89 20.73 6.05 -9.46
CA GLU A 89 21.40 7.25 -9.99
C GLU A 89 20.58 7.96 -11.08
N HIS A 90 19.32 7.56 -11.30
CA HIS A 90 18.48 8.13 -12.35
C HIS A 90 18.31 9.66 -12.16
N PRO A 91 18.34 10.49 -13.22
CA PRO A 91 18.24 11.96 -13.10
C PRO A 91 17.00 12.47 -12.34
N GLN A 92 15.92 11.68 -12.33
CA GLN A 92 14.67 11.99 -11.63
C GLN A 92 14.54 11.29 -10.27
N ILE A 93 15.64 10.79 -9.67
CA ILE A 93 15.58 9.96 -8.46
C ILE A 93 14.87 10.67 -7.30
N THR A 94 15.11 11.96 -7.10
CA THR A 94 14.45 12.77 -6.06
C THR A 94 12.92 12.76 -6.23
N SER A 95 12.44 12.88 -7.47
CA SER A 95 11.00 12.82 -7.77
C SER A 95 10.44 11.41 -7.53
N ARG A 96 11.16 10.37 -7.96
CA ARG A 96 10.77 8.96 -7.70
C ARG A 96 10.67 8.67 -6.20
N MET A 97 11.64 9.13 -5.41
CA MET A 97 11.62 9.01 -3.95
C MET A 97 10.46 9.77 -3.30
N ALA A 98 10.14 10.97 -3.80
CA ALA A 98 9.00 11.75 -3.31
C ALA A 98 7.67 11.05 -3.62
N MET A 99 7.52 10.52 -4.84
CA MET A 99 6.33 9.76 -5.23
C MET A 99 6.19 8.47 -4.44
N ALA A 100 7.25 7.70 -4.25
CA ALA A 100 7.23 6.49 -3.42
C ALA A 100 6.68 6.77 -2.01
N ARG A 101 7.14 7.86 -1.37
CA ARG A 101 6.62 8.31 -0.07
C ARG A 101 5.16 8.72 -0.13
N ALA A 102 4.76 9.48 -1.15
CA ALA A 102 3.38 9.91 -1.31
C ALA A 102 2.42 8.74 -1.48
N VAL A 103 2.80 7.71 -2.25
CA VAL A 103 2.00 6.49 -2.43
C VAL A 103 1.93 5.68 -1.14
N ALA A 104 3.03 5.53 -0.40
CA ALA A 104 3.03 4.88 0.91
C ALA A 104 2.12 5.62 1.92
N MET A 105 2.18 6.94 1.94
CA MET A 105 1.30 7.78 2.76
C MET A 105 -0.17 7.60 2.36
N HIS A 106 -0.48 7.62 1.07
CA HIS A 106 -1.83 7.37 0.58
C HIS A 106 -2.37 6.01 1.05
N LEU A 107 -1.56 4.95 0.96
CA LEU A 107 -1.94 3.63 1.47
C LEU A 107 -2.21 3.66 2.99
N CYS A 108 -1.34 4.32 3.76
CA CYS A 108 -1.51 4.46 5.21
C CYS A 108 -2.81 5.17 5.57
N LEU A 109 -3.09 6.30 4.92
CA LEU A 109 -4.30 7.10 5.14
C LEU A 109 -5.56 6.34 4.71
N PHE A 110 -5.52 5.63 3.58
CA PHE A 110 -6.66 4.81 3.15
C PHE A 110 -6.96 3.70 4.15
N VAL A 111 -5.96 2.92 4.58
CA VAL A 111 -6.16 1.83 5.54
C VAL A 111 -6.56 2.36 6.92
N GLY A 112 -5.95 3.47 7.36
CA GLY A 112 -6.34 4.17 8.58
C GLY A 112 -7.80 4.61 8.53
N GLY A 113 -8.19 5.30 7.46
CA GLY A 113 -9.57 5.72 7.23
C GLY A 113 -10.55 4.55 7.14
N LYS A 114 -10.13 3.39 6.63
CA LYS A 114 -10.98 2.19 6.57
C LYS A 114 -11.31 1.62 7.96
N PHE A 115 -10.43 1.79 8.95
CA PHE A 115 -10.74 1.42 10.33
C PHE A 115 -11.79 2.33 10.97
N GLU A 116 -11.85 3.60 10.55
CA GLU A 116 -12.77 4.60 11.09
C GLU A 116 -14.10 4.62 10.32
N VAL A 117 -14.03 4.41 9.01
CA VAL A 117 -15.15 4.48 8.06
C VAL A 117 -15.16 3.17 7.25
N PRO A 118 -15.92 2.15 7.70
CA PRO A 118 -15.99 0.85 7.03
C PRO A 118 -16.47 0.90 5.57
N GLU A 119 -17.15 1.96 5.14
CA GLU A 119 -17.67 2.15 3.77
C GLU A 119 -16.63 2.78 2.82
N LEU A 120 -15.44 3.17 3.32
CA LEU A 120 -14.43 3.84 2.50
C LEU A 120 -13.94 2.95 1.35
N GLY A 121 -14.13 3.36 0.09
CA GLY A 121 -13.79 2.54 -1.08
C GLY A 121 -14.95 1.69 -1.62
N ASP A 122 -16.17 1.83 -1.08
CA ASP A 122 -17.38 1.22 -1.65
C ASP A 122 -17.73 1.79 -3.03
N ASP A 123 -17.24 2.98 -3.34
CA ASP A 123 -17.30 3.60 -4.66
C ASP A 123 -16.32 2.99 -5.67
N CYS A 124 -15.38 2.15 -5.24
CA CYS A 124 -14.47 1.44 -6.13
C CYS A 124 -15.24 0.51 -7.08
N CYS A 125 -14.82 0.47 -8.35
CA CYS A 125 -15.47 -0.37 -9.38
C CYS A 125 -15.55 -1.86 -9.00
N SER A 126 -14.63 -2.37 -8.16
CA SER A 126 -14.65 -3.77 -7.67
C SER A 126 -15.69 -4.03 -6.57
N SER A 127 -16.19 -2.98 -5.93
CA SER A 127 -17.22 -3.04 -4.89
C SER A 127 -18.63 -3.04 -5.46
N GLN A 128 -18.77 -2.61 -6.71
CA GLN A 128 -20.06 -2.55 -7.39
C GLN A 128 -20.45 -3.92 -7.95
N ALA A 129 -21.73 -4.27 -7.81
CA ALA A 129 -22.26 -5.45 -8.48
C ALA A 129 -22.15 -5.25 -10.00
N LEU A 130 -21.58 -6.24 -10.70
CA LEU A 130 -21.36 -6.21 -12.16
C LEU A 130 -22.66 -6.05 -12.99
N ARG A 131 -23.85 -6.02 -12.36
CA ARG A 131 -25.17 -5.87 -12.98
C ARG A 131 -26.16 -5.10 -12.09
N ALA A 132 -25.80 -3.92 -11.61
CA ALA A 132 -26.76 -2.99 -11.01
C ALA A 132 -27.58 -2.26 -12.10
N GLY A 133 -28.39 -2.99 -12.87
CA GLY A 133 -29.17 -2.40 -13.97
C GLY A 133 -29.78 -3.40 -14.93
N ALA A 134 -30.81 -4.10 -14.49
CA ALA A 134 -31.85 -4.69 -15.34
C ALA A 134 -33.08 -4.98 -14.45
N ALA A 135 -33.82 -3.93 -14.13
CA ALA A 135 -35.18 -4.01 -13.63
C ALA A 135 -36.05 -3.13 -14.54
#